data_AF-A0A9P6P8X2-F1
#
_entry.id   AF-A0A9P6P8X2-F1
#
_cell.length_a   1.000
_cell.length_b   1.000
_cell.length_c   1.000
_cell.angle_alpha   90.00
_cell.angle_beta   90.00
_cell.angle_gamma   90.00
#
_symmetry.space_group_name_H-M   'P 1'
#
loop_
_entity.id
_entity.type
_entity.pdbx_description
1 polymer ?
#
loop_
_entity_poly.entity_id
_entity_poly.type
_entity_poly.pdbx_seq_one_letter_code
_entity_poly.pdbx_strand_id
1 'polypeptide(L)'
;MGGPRLEVIKFGFYVFFPLGTMIYFGGPDFYDQHVKTIKFWPDYETTHKPPTTSSEIREELEKMKTVREERWRKALQTKQAESAE
;
A
#
# COMPACT_ATOMS: atom_id res chain seq x y z
N MET A 1 -5.71 -44.28 -27.86
CA MET A 1 -4.76 -43.15 -27.97
C MET A 1 -4.82 -42.67 -29.42
N GLY A 2 -5.18 -41.40 -29.66
CA GLY A 2 -5.23 -40.87 -31.03
C GLY A 2 -3.82 -40.92 -31.63
N GLY A 3 -3.69 -41.42 -32.86
CA GLY A 3 -2.40 -41.78 -33.46
C GLY A 3 -1.35 -40.66 -33.52
N PRO A 4 -0.15 -40.93 -34.04
CA PRO A 4 1.06 -40.09 -33.88
C PRO A 4 0.90 -38.60 -34.20
N ARG A 5 0.02 -38.23 -35.14
CA ARG A 5 -0.28 -36.82 -35.48
C ARG A 5 -0.90 -36.04 -34.31
N LEU A 6 -1.73 -36.70 -33.51
CA LEU A 6 -2.41 -36.10 -32.37
C LEU A 6 -1.45 -35.88 -31.20
N GLU A 7 -0.42 -36.71 -31.10
CA GLU A 7 0.66 -36.56 -30.11
C GLU A 7 1.56 -35.37 -30.43
N VAL A 8 1.87 -35.13 -31.71
CA VAL A 8 2.65 -33.96 -32.14
C VAL A 8 1.92 -32.63 -31.86
N ILE A 9 0.61 -32.58 -32.08
CA ILE A 9 -0.20 -31.39 -31.77
C ILE A 9 -0.23 -31.11 -30.26
N LYS A 10 -0.41 -32.15 -29.44
CA LYS A 10 -0.38 -32.04 -27.98
C LYS A 10 0.98 -31.57 -27.48
N PHE A 11 2.06 -32.15 -28.02
CA PHE A 11 3.42 -31.73 -27.69
C PHE A 11 3.65 -30.26 -28.04
N GLY A 12 3.26 -29.83 -29.24
CA GLY A 12 3.30 -28.43 -29.64
C GLY A 12 2.55 -27.53 -28.65
N PHE A 13 1.31 -27.89 -28.29
CA PHE A 13 0.54 -27.13 -27.31
C PHE A 13 1.26 -27.04 -25.95
N TYR A 14 1.76 -28.16 -25.42
CA TYR A 14 2.45 -28.18 -24.14
C TYR A 14 3.74 -27.36 -24.10
N VAL A 15 4.42 -27.18 -25.23
CA VAL A 15 5.61 -26.32 -25.29
C VAL A 15 5.24 -24.87 -25.55
N PHE A 16 4.45 -24.60 -26.60
CA PHE A 16 4.16 -23.23 -27.03
C PHE A 16 3.20 -22.48 -26.12
N PHE A 17 2.25 -23.17 -25.47
CA PHE A 17 1.29 -22.52 -24.58
C PHE A 17 1.96 -21.87 -23.36
N PRO A 18 2.76 -22.59 -22.54
CA PRO A 18 3.46 -21.95 -21.42
C PRO A 18 4.52 -20.94 -21.89
N LEU A 19 5.21 -21.21 -23.01
CA LEU A 19 6.21 -20.29 -23.54
C LEU A 19 5.59 -18.96 -24.00
N GLY A 20 4.48 -19.03 -24.73
CA GLY A 20 3.74 -17.84 -25.17
C GLY A 20 3.13 -17.07 -24.01
N THR A 21 2.59 -17.77 -23.02
CA THR A 21 2.11 -17.18 -21.76
C THR A 21 3.22 -16.42 -21.06
N MET A 22 4.42 -17.01 -20.95
CA MET A 22 5.58 -16.37 -20.33
C MET A 22 6.03 -15.13 -21.11
N ILE A 23 6.10 -15.17 -22.44
CA ILE A 23 6.51 -14.02 -23.25
C ILE A 23 5.50 -12.87 -23.14
N TYR A 24 4.21 -13.18 -23.15
CA TYR A 24 3.16 -12.18 -23.07
C TYR A 24 3.07 -11.54 -21.68
N PHE A 25 2.97 -12.34 -20.61
CA PHE A 25 2.79 -11.83 -19.25
C PHE A 25 4.11 -11.47 -18.54
N GLY A 26 5.21 -12.13 -18.91
CA GLY A 26 6.53 -11.92 -18.32
C GLY A 26 7.35 -10.83 -19.02
N GLY A 27 6.84 -10.26 -20.10
CA GLY A 27 7.48 -9.15 -20.79
C GLY A 27 7.45 -7.84 -19.99
N PRO A 28 8.43 -6.94 -20.20
CA PRO A 28 8.47 -5.64 -19.52
C PRO A 28 7.23 -4.80 -19.80
N ASP A 29 6.68 -4.88 -21.02
CA ASP A 29 5.50 -4.12 -21.43
C ASP A 29 4.25 -4.47 -20.60
N PHE A 30 4.04 -5.76 -20.30
CA PHE A 30 2.91 -6.19 -19.48
C PHE A 30 3.02 -5.64 -18.05
N TYR A 31 4.23 -5.69 -17.48
CA TYR A 31 4.52 -5.15 -16.16
C TYR A 31 4.28 -3.64 -16.08
N ASP A 32 4.82 -2.89 -17.05
CA ASP A 32 4.69 -1.43 -17.07
C ASP A 32 3.23 -0.98 -17.25
N GLN A 33 2.45 -1.67 -18.09
CA GLN A 33 1.05 -1.32 -18.33
C GLN A 33 0.12 -1.72 -17.18
N HIS A 34 0.27 -2.93 -16.65
CA HIS A 34 -0.75 -3.52 -15.77
C HIS A 34 -0.34 -3.56 -14.29
N VAL A 35 0.95 -3.74 -13.98
CA VAL A 35 1.42 -3.96 -12.61
C VAL A 35 1.92 -2.67 -11.97
N LYS A 36 2.75 -1.91 -12.68
CA LYS A 36 3.40 -0.70 -12.15
C LYS A 36 2.42 0.42 -11.81
N THR A 37 1.32 0.51 -12.56
CA THR A 37 0.28 1.53 -12.37
C THR A 37 -0.51 1.31 -11.07
N ILE A 38 -0.43 0.12 -10.47
CA ILE A 38 -1.08 -0.17 -9.19
C ILE A 38 -0.30 0.56 -8.08
N LYS A 39 -0.77 1.77 -7.74
CA LYS A 39 -0.26 2.55 -6.62
C LYS A 39 -0.71 1.90 -5.31
N PHE A 40 0.03 0.89 -4.87
CA PHE A 40 -0.26 0.16 -3.63
C PHE A 40 -0.08 1.03 -2.38
N TRP A 41 0.89 1.94 -2.41
CA TRP A 41 1.21 2.84 -1.30
C TRP A 41 0.80 4.28 -1.63
N PRO A 42 0.27 5.05 -0.65
CA PRO A 42 0.03 6.47 -0.83
C PRO A 42 1.31 7.19 -1.20
N ASP A 43 1.18 8.38 -1.80
CA ASP A 43 2.35 9.15 -2.18
C ASP A 43 3.20 9.47 -0.96
N TYR A 44 4.52 9.41 -1.10
CA TYR A 44 5.42 9.80 -0.01
C TYR A 44 5.21 11.27 0.37
N GLU A 45 4.89 12.12 -0.60
CA GLU A 45 4.58 13.54 -0.38
C GLU A 45 3.27 13.76 0.37
N THR A 46 2.30 12.84 0.24
CA THR A 46 1.01 12.93 0.94
C THR A 46 1.04 12.30 2.34
N THR A 47 2.06 11.51 2.62
CA THR A 47 2.17 10.77 3.87
C THR A 47 2.85 11.65 4.93
N HIS A 48 2.41 11.51 6.19
CA HIS A 48 3.05 12.19 7.30
C HIS A 48 4.53 11.78 7.40
N LYS A 49 5.43 12.75 7.26
CA LYS A 49 6.87 12.53 7.37
C LYS A 49 7.26 12.64 8.86
N PRO A 50 7.67 11.54 9.52
CA PRO A 50 8.05 11.60 10.92
C PRO A 50 9.29 12.48 11.10
N PRO A 51 9.41 13.22 12.21
CA PRO A 51 10.59 14.01 12.51
C PRO A 51 11.81 13.09 12.62
N THR A 52 12.91 13.48 11.98
CA THR A 52 14.12 12.64 11.90
C THR A 52 15.26 13.20 12.73
N THR A 53 15.26 14.53 12.96
CA THR A 53 16.29 15.19 13.73
C THR A 53 15.90 15.28 15.21
N SER A 54 16.88 15.20 16.12
CA SER A 54 16.64 15.29 17.57
C SER A 54 15.92 16.58 18.00
N SER A 55 16.20 17.70 17.34
CA SER A 55 15.49 18.98 17.56
C SER A 55 14.01 18.90 17.17
N GLU A 56 13.71 18.38 15.98
CA GLU A 56 12.34 18.21 15.48
C GLU A 56 11.52 17.27 16.38
N ILE A 57 12.16 16.19 16.86
CA ILE A 57 11.51 15.24 17.77
C ILE A 57 11.10 15.95 19.07
N ARG A 58 11.95 16.80 19.64
CA ARG A 58 11.63 17.54 20.87
C ARG A 58 10.47 18.51 20.67
N GLU A 59 10.49 19.25 19.58
CA GLU A 59 9.42 20.20 19.24
C GLU A 59 8.08 19.48 19.05
N GLU A 60 8.08 18.36 18.33
CA GLU A 60 6.86 17.58 18.09
C GLU A 60 6.33 16.94 19.40
N LEU A 61 7.23 16.49 20.28
CA LEU A 61 6.85 15.99 21.61
C LEU A 61 6.22 17.09 22.48
N GLU A 62 6.71 18.32 22.41
CA GLU A 62 6.11 19.45 23.11
C GLU A 62 4.71 19.77 22.58
N LYS A 63 4.54 19.80 21.24
CA LYS A 63 3.21 19.94 20.61
C LYS A 63 2.26 18.82 21.03
N MET A 64 2.71 17.57 21.09
CA MET A 64 1.88 16.45 21.53
C MET A 64 1.44 16.59 23.00
N LYS A 65 2.30 17.14 23.87
CA LYS A 65 1.96 17.41 25.27
C LYS A 65 0.89 18.49 25.39
N THR A 66 1.02 19.60 24.67
CA THR A 66 0.04 20.70 24.72
C THR A 66 -1.34 20.25 24.22
N VAL A 67 -1.38 19.56 23.07
CA VAL A 67 -2.62 18.99 22.51
C VAL A 67 -3.27 18.02 23.49
N ARG A 68 -2.47 17.20 24.19
CA ARG A 68 -2.97 16.32 25.23
C ARG A 68 -3.62 17.13 26.35
N GLU A 69 -2.91 18.08 26.95
CA GLU A 69 -3.43 18.90 28.05
C GLU A 69 -4.72 19.64 27.69
N GLU A 70 -4.79 20.23 26.50
CA GLU A 70 -6.00 20.90 26.00
C GLU A 70 -7.19 19.93 25.92
N ARG A 71 -6.97 18.70 25.45
CA ARG A 71 -8.00 17.65 25.41
C ARG A 71 -8.52 17.33 26.81
N TRP A 72 -7.64 17.21 27.80
CA TRP A 72 -8.04 16.96 29.19
C TRP A 72 -8.83 18.13 29.78
N ARG A 73 -8.40 19.38 29.53
CA ARG A 73 -9.11 20.58 29.98
C ARG A 73 -10.52 20.65 29.39
N LYS A 74 -10.67 20.41 28.08
CA LYS A 74 -11.98 20.36 27.41
C LYS A 74 -12.87 19.29 28.02
N ALA A 75 -12.35 18.08 28.23
CA ALA A 75 -13.12 16.99 28.83
C ALA A 75 -13.58 17.30 30.27
N LEU A 76 -12.75 17.98 31.07
CA LEU A 76 -13.13 18.43 32.42
C LEU A 76 -14.23 19.49 32.38
N GLN A 77 -14.14 20.47 31.46
CA GLN A 77 -15.17 21.49 31.29
C GLN A 77 -16.51 20.89 30.85
N THR A 78 -16.50 19.94 29.92
CA THR A 78 -17.72 19.23 29.50
C THR A 78 -18.36 18.49 30.66
N LYS A 79 -17.57 17.76 31.46
CA LYS A 79 -18.08 17.09 32.67
C LYS A 79 -18.64 18.04 33.71
N GLN A 80 -18.00 19.20 33.90
CA GLN A 80 -18.49 20.22 34.83
C GLN A 80 -19.81 20.83 34.35
N ALA A 81 -19.94 21.09 33.04
CA ALA A 81 -21.18 21.56 32.44
C ALA A 81 -22.31 20.53 32.59
N GLU A 82 -22.04 19.24 32.30
CA GLU A 82 -23.00 18.15 32.48
C GLU A 82 -23.42 17.93 33.95
N SER A 83 -22.54 18.22 34.91
CA SER A 83 -22.86 18.10 36.34
C SER A 83 -23.60 19.31 36.95
N ALA A 84 -23.64 20.42 36.22
CA ALA A 84 -24.30 21.66 36.64
C ALA A 84 -25.71 21.82 36.04
N GLU A 85 -26.10 20.94 35.12
CA GLU A 85 -27.43 20.76 34.56
C GLU A 85 -28.19 19.64 35.31
#